data_AF-P72636-F1
#
_entry.id   AF-P72636-F1
#
_cell.length_a   1.000
_cell.length_b   1.000
_cell.length_c   1.000
_cell.angle_alpha   90.00
_cell.angle_beta   90.00
_cell.angle_gamma   90.00
#
_symmetry.space_group_name_H-M   'P 1'
#
loop_
_entity.id
_entity.type
_entity.pdbx_description
1 polymer ?
#
loop_
_entity_poly.entity_id
_entity_poly.type
_entity_poly.pdbx_seq_one_letter_code
_entity_poly.pdbx_strand_id
1 'polypeptide(L)'
;MDRIEQKVKELYDLAKIYPDDENLQIAVGTLKSIRRSRGSLQSWNSRYRSQISELNSSIEIQEEEKNRLQAELDQIKIEVQNSIVEKQKMIIERDKIKAELKNIQTEIELAAFKVKESRSWFGKFHILWTFVNSVFFDEPPDMGLIDTSPKSDPDKPQMDTKPSSIGRDSG
;
A
#
# COMPACT_ATOMS: atom_id res chain seq x y z
N MET A 1 39.48 -37.83 -43.72
CA MET A 1 38.60 -37.30 -44.78
C MET A 1 37.46 -38.28 -44.96
N ASP A 2 36.23 -37.78 -45.12
CA ASP A 2 35.04 -38.61 -45.28
C ASP A 2 35.13 -39.40 -46.61
N ARG A 3 34.81 -40.69 -46.60
CA ARG A 3 34.96 -41.61 -47.75
C ARG A 3 34.21 -41.10 -48.99
N ILE A 4 33.13 -40.33 -48.76
CA ILE A 4 32.33 -39.69 -49.80
C ILE A 4 33.08 -38.51 -50.42
N GLU A 5 33.77 -37.67 -49.63
CA GLU A 5 34.51 -36.53 -50.18
C GLU A 5 35.68 -36.96 -51.06
N GLN A 6 36.33 -38.07 -50.70
CA GLN A 6 37.39 -38.65 -51.52
C GLN A 6 36.87 -39.12 -52.88
N LYS A 7 35.73 -39.83 -52.92
CA LYS A 7 35.08 -40.23 -54.18
C LYS A 7 34.60 -39.06 -55.03
N VAL A 8 34.11 -37.99 -54.40
CA VAL A 8 33.73 -36.76 -55.11
C VAL A 8 34.94 -36.10 -55.76
N LYS A 9 36.09 -36.11 -55.09
CA LYS A 9 37.35 -35.60 -55.63
C LYS A 9 37.84 -36.43 -56.82
N GLU A 10 37.84 -37.76 -56.68
CA GLU A 10 38.18 -38.68 -57.78
C GLU A 10 37.27 -38.48 -59.01
N LEU A 11 35.96 -38.26 -58.79
CA LEU A 11 35.02 -37.96 -59.86
C LEU A 11 35.33 -36.63 -60.57
N TYR A 12 35.74 -35.59 -59.84
CA TYR A 12 36.17 -34.32 -60.43
C TYR A 12 37.46 -34.46 -61.22
N ASP A 13 38.41 -35.25 -60.72
CA ASP A 13 39.68 -35.51 -61.39
C ASP A 13 39.46 -36.32 -62.68
N LEU A 14 38.58 -37.33 -62.66
CA LEU A 14 38.16 -38.09 -63.85
C LEU A 14 37.49 -37.20 -64.90
N ALA A 15 36.57 -36.32 -64.49
CA ALA A 15 35.93 -35.38 -65.41
C ALA A 15 36.91 -34.36 -66.02
N LYS A 16 38.04 -34.12 -65.38
CA LYS A 16 39.10 -33.26 -65.93
C LYS A 16 39.96 -34.00 -66.97
N ILE A 17 40.14 -35.31 -66.81
CA ILE A 17 40.89 -36.17 -67.73
C ILE A 17 40.07 -36.48 -69.00
N TYR A 18 38.75 -36.62 -68.88
CA TYR A 18 37.83 -36.91 -69.98
C TYR A 18 36.83 -35.75 -70.19
N PRO A 19 37.26 -34.64 -70.85
CA PRO A 19 36.40 -33.48 -71.06
C PRO A 19 35.26 -33.75 -72.04
N ASP A 20 35.45 -34.66 -73.00
CA ASP A 20 34.49 -34.96 -74.07
C ASP A 20 33.40 -35.97 -73.63
N ASP A 21 33.51 -36.56 -72.44
CA ASP A 21 32.46 -37.43 -71.88
C ASP A 21 31.32 -36.57 -71.30
N GLU A 22 30.30 -36.34 -72.12
CA GLU A 22 29.13 -35.55 -71.77
C GLU A 22 28.42 -36.05 -70.51
N ASN A 23 28.28 -37.36 -70.34
CA ASN A 23 27.61 -37.95 -69.18
C ASN A 23 28.38 -37.67 -67.89
N LEU A 24 29.70 -37.76 -67.94
CA LEU A 24 30.57 -37.45 -66.80
C LEU A 24 30.54 -35.96 -66.44
N GLN A 25 30.52 -35.07 -67.43
CA GLN A 25 30.36 -33.62 -67.20
C GLN A 25 29.00 -33.28 -66.58
N ILE A 26 27.92 -33.90 -67.06
CA ILE A 26 26.56 -33.73 -66.50
C ILE A 26 26.52 -34.22 -65.03
N ALA A 27 27.10 -35.38 -64.74
CA ALA A 27 27.18 -35.92 -63.38
C ALA A 27 27.95 -34.99 -62.42
N VAL A 28 29.07 -34.42 -62.87
CA VAL A 28 29.81 -33.42 -62.07
C VAL A 28 29.03 -32.12 -61.91
N GLY A 29 28.33 -31.66 -62.94
CA GLY A 29 27.47 -30.48 -62.89
C GLY A 29 26.33 -30.62 -61.88
N THR A 30 25.63 -31.75 -61.89
CA THR A 30 24.56 -32.08 -60.94
C THR A 30 25.09 -32.21 -59.52
N LEU A 31 26.25 -32.85 -59.33
CA LEU A 31 26.87 -32.93 -58.00
C LEU A 31 27.24 -31.56 -57.44
N LYS A 32 27.78 -30.66 -58.27
CA LYS A 32 28.07 -29.26 -57.89
C LYS A 32 26.80 -28.52 -57.48
N SER A 33 25.69 -28.69 -58.21
CA SER A 33 24.42 -28.04 -57.87
C SER A 33 23.84 -28.58 -56.56
N ILE A 34 23.91 -29.89 -56.31
CA ILE A 34 23.50 -30.51 -55.05
C ILE A 34 24.34 -30.00 -53.88
N ARG A 35 25.67 -29.91 -54.03
CA ARG A 35 26.56 -29.40 -52.96
C ARG A 35 26.24 -27.95 -52.61
N ARG A 36 26.00 -27.10 -53.62
CA ARG A 36 25.55 -25.70 -53.42
C ARG A 36 24.20 -25.65 -52.72
N SER A 37 23.22 -26.42 -53.19
CA SER A 37 21.89 -26.51 -52.58
C SER A 37 21.94 -26.90 -51.10
N ARG A 38 22.72 -27.95 -50.77
CA ARG A 38 22.93 -28.39 -49.38
C ARG A 38 23.56 -27.30 -48.51
N GLY A 39 24.57 -26.59 -49.04
CA GLY A 39 25.20 -25.46 -48.33
C GLY A 39 24.20 -24.33 -48.06
N SER A 40 23.38 -23.97 -49.05
CA SER A 40 22.31 -22.99 -48.90
C SER A 40 21.28 -23.41 -47.86
N LEU A 41 20.84 -24.67 -47.88
CA LEU A 41 19.90 -25.22 -46.89
C LEU A 41 20.48 -25.21 -45.48
N GLN A 42 21.75 -25.56 -45.31
CA GLN A 42 22.42 -25.52 -44.01
C GLN A 42 22.53 -24.10 -43.48
N SER A 43 22.91 -23.15 -44.33
CA SER A 43 22.93 -21.71 -43.98
C SER A 43 21.55 -21.21 -43.60
N TRP A 44 20.52 -21.58 -44.36
CA TRP A 44 19.14 -21.21 -44.08
C TRP A 44 18.64 -21.79 -42.74
N ASN A 45 18.93 -23.06 -42.46
CA ASN A 45 18.57 -23.70 -41.19
C ASN A 45 19.28 -23.02 -40.01
N SER A 46 20.57 -22.68 -40.16
CA SER A 46 21.32 -21.94 -39.14
C SER A 46 20.70 -20.57 -38.87
N ARG A 47 20.31 -19.82 -39.91
CA ARG A 47 19.64 -18.52 -39.76
C ARG A 47 18.29 -18.66 -39.07
N TYR A 48 17.50 -19.64 -39.49
CA TYR A 48 16.19 -19.90 -38.90
C TYR A 48 16.29 -20.24 -37.41
N ARG A 49 17.27 -21.06 -37.02
CA ARG A 49 17.55 -21.35 -35.60
C ARG A 49 17.97 -20.11 -34.81
N SER A 50 18.81 -19.24 -35.39
CA SER A 50 19.20 -17.97 -34.76
C SER A 50 17.97 -17.09 -34.52
N GLN A 51 17.13 -16.92 -35.55
CA GLN A 51 15.90 -16.11 -35.45
C GLN A 51 14.93 -16.65 -34.41
N ILE A 52 14.76 -17.98 -34.32
CA ILE A 52 13.95 -18.59 -33.26
C ILE A 52 14.54 -18.28 -31.87
N SER A 53 15.86 -18.40 -31.72
CA SER A 53 16.52 -18.09 -30.46
C SER A 53 16.35 -16.62 -30.05
N GLU A 54 16.50 -15.70 -31.00
CA GLU A 54 16.30 -14.26 -30.80
C GLU A 54 14.84 -13.94 -30.43
N LEU A 55 13.88 -14.55 -31.13
CA LEU A 55 12.45 -14.38 -30.83
C LEU A 55 12.11 -14.90 -29.44
N ASN A 56 12.61 -16.08 -29.07
CA ASN A 56 12.37 -16.65 -27.74
C ASN A 56 12.94 -15.75 -26.63
N SER A 57 14.16 -15.23 -26.81
CA SER A 57 14.75 -14.28 -25.86
C SER A 57 13.94 -12.98 -25.75
N SER A 58 13.45 -12.47 -26.87
CA SER A 58 12.57 -11.29 -26.88
C SER A 58 11.26 -11.54 -26.14
N ILE A 59 10.64 -12.72 -26.34
CA ILE A 59 9.43 -13.13 -25.63
C ILE A 59 9.68 -13.20 -24.12
N GLU A 60 10.79 -13.81 -23.69
CA GLU A 60 11.16 -13.92 -22.27
C GLU A 60 11.31 -12.54 -21.62
N ILE A 61 12.03 -11.62 -22.27
CA ILE A 61 12.19 -10.23 -21.79
C ILE A 61 10.83 -9.52 -21.69
N GLN A 62 9.96 -9.69 -22.69
CA GLN A 62 8.63 -9.08 -22.67
C GLN A 62 7.74 -9.69 -21.57
N GLU A 63 7.88 -10.97 -21.28
CA GLU A 63 7.14 -11.64 -20.21
C GLU A 63 7.61 -11.19 -18.82
N GLU A 64 8.92 -11.02 -18.63
CA GLU A 64 9.49 -10.41 -17.43
C GLU A 64 8.99 -8.97 -17.23
N GLU A 65 9.00 -8.15 -18.29
CA GLU A 65 8.51 -6.77 -18.24
C GLU A 65 7.01 -6.71 -17.91
N LYS A 66 6.20 -7.58 -18.55
CA LYS A 66 4.78 -7.70 -18.23
C LYS A 66 4.55 -8.05 -16.77
N ASN A 67 5.30 -9.02 -16.23
CA ASN A 67 5.18 -9.44 -14.84
C ASN A 67 5.58 -8.31 -13.87
N ARG A 68 6.64 -7.56 -14.20
CA ARG A 68 7.05 -6.37 -13.43
C ARG A 68 5.96 -5.31 -13.42
N LEU A 69 5.42 -4.95 -14.60
CA LEU A 69 4.36 -3.94 -14.72
C LEU A 69 3.08 -4.36 -13.99
N GLN A 70 2.74 -5.66 -14.00
CA GLN A 70 1.60 -6.18 -13.25
C GLN A 70 1.81 -6.01 -11.74
N ALA A 71 3.00 -6.31 -11.22
CA ALA A 71 3.32 -6.12 -9.82
C ALA A 71 3.27 -4.63 -9.40
N GLU A 72 3.78 -3.73 -10.24
CA GLU A 72 3.69 -2.28 -10.03
C GLU A 72 2.22 -1.80 -9.99
N LEU A 73 1.38 -2.31 -10.90
CA LEU A 73 -0.05 -1.98 -10.93
C LEU A 73 -0.76 -2.43 -9.65
N ASP A 74 -0.49 -3.65 -9.19
CA ASP A 74 -1.07 -4.18 -7.96
C ASP A 74 -0.62 -3.38 -6.73
N GLN A 75 0.65 -2.95 -6.69
CA GLN A 75 1.15 -2.07 -5.63
C GLN A 75 0.43 -0.71 -5.63
N ILE A 76 0.34 -0.04 -6.79
CA ILE A 76 -0.34 1.25 -6.93
C ILE A 76 -1.81 1.13 -6.50
N LYS A 77 -2.47 0.03 -6.84
CA LYS A 77 -3.86 -0.22 -6.44
C LYS A 77 -4.01 -0.28 -4.92
N ILE A 78 -3.07 -0.91 -4.22
CA ILE A 78 -3.04 -0.95 -2.75
C ILE A 78 -2.81 0.46 -2.18
N GLU A 79 -1.86 1.22 -2.72
CA GLU A 79 -1.55 2.58 -2.28
C GLU A 79 -2.75 3.53 -2.44
N VAL A 80 -3.47 3.43 -3.57
CA VAL A 80 -4.71 4.18 -3.81
C VAL A 80 -5.78 3.81 -2.79
N GLN A 81 -5.96 2.52 -2.51
CA GLN A 81 -6.95 2.06 -1.52
C GLN A 81 -6.62 2.58 -0.13
N ASN A 82 -5.35 2.54 0.29
CA ASN A 82 -4.90 3.09 1.56
C ASN A 82 -5.14 4.60 1.64
N SER A 83 -4.81 5.33 0.57
CA SER A 83 -5.06 6.78 0.47
C SER A 83 -6.54 7.13 0.58
N ILE A 84 -7.44 6.32 0.00
CA ILE A 84 -8.90 6.49 0.14
C ILE A 84 -9.32 6.32 1.61
N VAL A 85 -8.81 5.30 2.30
CA VAL A 85 -9.11 5.04 3.71
C VAL A 85 -8.61 6.19 4.59
N GLU A 86 -7.39 6.67 4.37
CA GLU A 86 -6.83 7.82 5.10
C GLU A 86 -7.63 9.10 4.88
N LYS A 87 -7.98 9.38 3.63
CA LYS A 87 -8.84 10.53 3.29
C LYS A 87 -10.19 10.45 4.02
N GLN A 88 -10.79 9.26 4.11
CA GLN A 88 -12.05 9.08 4.82
C GLN A 88 -11.89 9.32 6.33
N LYS A 89 -10.79 8.87 6.94
CA LYS A 89 -10.48 9.16 8.35
C LYS A 89 -10.34 10.67 8.58
N MET A 90 -9.59 11.37 7.73
CA MET A 90 -9.43 12.82 7.83
C MET A 90 -10.76 13.57 7.68
N ILE A 91 -11.67 13.09 6.83
CA ILE A 91 -13.02 13.66 6.68
C ILE A 91 -13.80 13.53 7.99
N ILE A 92 -13.77 12.34 8.63
CA ILE A 92 -14.44 12.09 9.90
C ILE A 92 -13.87 12.98 11.01
N GLU A 93 -12.53 13.08 11.11
CA GLU A 93 -11.87 13.95 12.09
C GLU A 93 -12.22 15.43 11.88
N ARG A 94 -12.18 15.90 10.62
CA ARG A 94 -12.60 17.26 10.28
C ARG A 94 -14.04 17.53 10.69
N ASP A 95 -14.95 16.59 10.44
CA ASP A 95 -16.36 16.76 10.76
C ASP A 95 -16.61 16.72 12.27
N LYS A 96 -15.84 15.91 13.02
CA LYS A 96 -15.79 15.94 14.48
C LYS A 96 -15.35 17.30 15.01
N ILE A 97 -14.22 17.83 14.53
CA ILE A 97 -13.72 19.16 14.93
C ILE A 97 -14.72 20.26 14.60
N LYS A 98 -15.39 20.18 13.44
CA LYS A 98 -16.45 21.14 13.08
C LYS A 98 -17.63 21.08 14.04
N ALA A 99 -18.02 19.89 14.50
CA ALA A 99 -19.08 19.74 15.49
C ALA A 99 -18.67 20.31 16.85
N GLU A 100 -17.45 20.03 17.30
CA GLU A 100 -16.88 20.58 18.54
C GLU A 100 -16.84 22.11 18.50
N LEU A 101 -16.36 22.71 17.40
CA LEU A 101 -16.35 24.16 17.22
C LEU A 101 -17.75 24.77 17.25
N LYS A 102 -18.73 24.10 16.64
CA LYS A 102 -20.13 24.57 16.67
C LYS A 102 -20.71 24.50 18.08
N ASN A 103 -20.41 23.44 18.83
CA ASN A 103 -20.83 23.33 20.23
C ASN A 103 -20.23 24.46 21.08
N ILE A 104 -18.91 24.68 20.98
CA ILE A 104 -18.23 25.79 21.67
C ILE A 104 -18.85 27.13 21.28
N GLN A 105 -19.15 27.36 20.01
CA GLN A 105 -19.84 28.58 19.57
C GLN A 105 -21.20 28.75 20.26
N THR A 106 -22.01 27.68 20.33
CA THR A 106 -23.31 27.75 21.01
C THR A 106 -23.16 27.99 22.52
N GLU A 107 -22.14 27.42 23.16
CA GLU A 107 -21.84 27.66 24.57
C GLU A 107 -21.40 29.11 24.82
N ILE A 108 -20.60 29.69 23.92
CA ILE A 108 -20.23 31.11 23.96
C ILE A 108 -21.48 31.99 23.88
N GLU A 109 -22.38 31.72 22.93
CA GLU A 109 -23.61 32.50 22.74
C GLU A 109 -24.51 32.42 23.99
N LEU A 110 -24.64 31.24 24.60
CA LEU A 110 -25.38 31.04 25.85
C LEU A 110 -24.72 31.73 27.04
N ALA A 111 -23.39 31.63 27.19
CA ALA A 111 -22.65 32.31 28.25
C ALA A 111 -22.78 33.82 28.11
N ALA A 112 -22.66 34.37 26.89
CA ALA A 112 -22.85 35.78 26.60
C ALA A 112 -24.27 36.25 26.92
N PHE A 113 -25.29 35.45 26.60
CA PHE A 113 -26.68 35.74 26.98
C PHE A 113 -26.85 35.80 28.50
N LYS A 114 -26.38 34.78 29.23
CA LYS A 114 -26.46 34.72 30.70
C LYS A 114 -25.69 35.88 31.37
N VAL A 115 -24.53 36.26 30.84
CA VAL A 115 -23.75 37.41 31.33
C VAL A 115 -24.51 38.72 31.13
N LYS A 116 -25.21 38.90 29.99
CA LYS A 116 -26.05 40.08 29.74
C LYS A 116 -27.25 40.15 30.69
N GLU A 117 -27.87 39.01 30.99
CA GLU A 117 -29.02 38.92 31.89
C GLU A 117 -28.64 39.14 33.37
N SER A 118 -27.44 38.71 33.77
CA SER A 118 -26.96 38.85 35.14
C SER A 118 -26.75 40.32 35.54
N ARG A 119 -27.37 40.73 36.66
CA ARG A 119 -27.24 42.08 37.23
C ARG A 119 -26.07 42.22 38.22
N SER A 120 -25.37 41.14 38.53
CA SER A 120 -24.26 41.11 39.51
C SER A 120 -22.91 40.88 38.84
N TRP A 121 -21.90 41.67 39.22
CA TRP A 121 -20.51 41.47 38.77
C TRP A 121 -19.97 40.08 39.13
N PHE A 122 -20.27 39.59 40.33
CA PHE A 122 -19.86 38.25 40.75
C PHE A 122 -20.53 37.15 39.91
N GLY A 123 -21.82 37.30 39.59
CA GLY A 123 -22.54 36.36 38.73
C GLY A 123 -21.98 36.32 37.30
N LYS A 124 -21.63 37.48 36.73
CA LYS A 124 -20.98 37.57 35.42
C LYS A 124 -19.61 36.87 35.40
N PHE A 125 -18.80 37.10 36.43
CA PHE A 125 -17.49 36.44 36.57
C PHE A 125 -17.65 34.93 36.69
N HIS A 126 -18.58 34.46 37.53
CA HIS A 126 -18.84 33.03 37.70
C HIS A 126 -19.24 32.36 36.38
N ILE A 127 -20.13 32.96 35.58
CA ILE A 127 -20.55 32.42 34.28
C ILE A 127 -19.35 32.31 33.30
N LEU A 128 -18.52 33.36 33.22
CA LEU A 128 -17.33 33.35 32.38
C LEU A 128 -16.31 32.29 32.82
N TRP A 129 -16.11 32.16 34.14
CA TRP A 129 -15.22 31.16 34.71
C TRP A 129 -15.70 29.73 34.44
N THR A 130 -17.00 29.45 34.60
CA THR A 130 -17.59 28.15 34.27
C THR A 130 -17.44 27.83 32.78
N PHE A 131 -17.63 28.81 31.90
CA PHE A 131 -17.41 28.63 30.47
C PHE A 131 -15.95 28.28 30.13
N VAL A 132 -14.98 29.02 30.69
CA VAL A 132 -13.55 28.74 30.48
C VAL A 132 -13.19 27.34 31.00
N ASN A 133 -13.69 26.96 32.18
CA ASN A 133 -13.50 25.60 32.69
C ASN A 133 -14.09 24.54 31.75
N SER A 134 -15.32 24.74 31.27
CA SER A 134 -16.00 23.78 30.39
C SER A 134 -15.32 23.59 29.02
N VAL A 135 -14.75 24.66 28.44
CA VAL A 135 -14.18 24.61 27.08
C VAL A 135 -12.73 24.16 27.05
N PHE A 136 -11.95 24.49 28.09
CA PHE A 136 -10.51 24.26 28.11
C PHE A 136 -10.07 23.17 29.10
N PHE A 137 -10.94 22.73 29.99
CA PHE A 137 -10.64 21.74 31.02
C PHE A 137 -11.70 20.64 30.99
N ASP A 138 -11.39 19.54 30.29
CA ASP A 138 -12.29 18.38 30.12
C ASP A 138 -12.62 17.67 31.45
N GLU A 139 -11.84 17.90 32.50
CA GLU A 139 -12.15 17.55 33.88
C GLU A 139 -12.04 18.82 34.74
N PRO A 140 -12.99 19.08 35.66
CA PRO A 140 -12.77 20.09 36.67
C PRO A 140 -11.44 19.73 37.37
N PRO A 141 -10.47 20.65 37.51
CA PRO A 141 -9.29 20.34 38.28
C PRO A 141 -9.78 19.87 39.63
N ASP A 142 -9.44 18.63 40.01
CA ASP A 142 -9.67 18.08 41.32
C ASP A 142 -9.02 19.05 42.31
N MET A 143 -9.80 20.02 42.78
CA MET A 143 -9.44 20.88 43.88
C MET A 143 -9.55 19.98 45.09
N GLY A 144 -8.51 19.15 45.25
CA GLY A 144 -8.47 17.99 46.12
C GLY A 144 -9.30 18.24 47.35
N LEU A 145 -10.29 17.37 47.57
CA LEU A 145 -11.13 17.35 48.76
C LEU A 145 -10.26 17.69 49.96
N ILE A 146 -10.42 18.90 50.52
CA ILE A 146 -9.82 19.25 51.79
C ILE A 146 -10.49 18.30 52.77
N ASP A 147 -9.78 17.23 53.10
CA ASP A 147 -10.21 16.27 54.08
C ASP A 147 -10.24 16.97 55.45
N THR A 148 -11.41 17.51 55.77
CA THR A 148 -11.72 18.11 57.06
C THR A 148 -12.10 17.04 58.08
N SER A 149 -11.92 15.75 57.75
CA SER A 149 -12.06 14.67 58.71
C SER A 149 -11.06 14.90 59.86
N PRO A 150 -11.53 15.03 61.11
CA PRO A 150 -10.63 15.10 62.24
C PRO A 150 -9.84 13.78 62.28
N LYS A 151 -8.51 13.87 62.33
CA LYS A 151 -7.63 12.71 62.54
C LYS A 151 -8.17 11.90 63.72
N SER A 152 -8.56 10.66 63.45
CA SER A 152 -8.96 9.71 64.48
C SER A 152 -7.73 9.37 65.31
N ASP A 153 -7.56 10.09 66.41
CA ASP A 153 -6.54 9.85 67.42
C ASP A 153 -7.03 8.68 68.30
N PRO A 154 -6.37 7.50 68.28
CA PRO A 154 -6.86 6.30 68.95
C PRO A 154 -6.87 6.38 70.49
N ASP A 155 -6.29 7.43 71.07
CA ASP A 155 -6.17 7.60 72.53
C ASP A 155 -7.24 8.49 73.17
N LYS A 156 -8.30 8.88 72.45
CA LYS A 156 -9.45 9.57 73.05
C LYS A 156 -10.67 8.67 73.16
N PRO A 157 -11.32 8.58 74.35
CA PRO A 157 -12.53 7.79 74.50
C PRO A 157 -13.65 8.38 73.62
N GLN A 158 -14.15 7.57 72.68
CA GLN A 158 -15.34 7.91 71.89
C GLN A 158 -16.57 7.89 72.80
N MET A 159 -17.30 9.00 72.84
CA MET A 159 -18.64 9.06 73.43
C MET A 159 -19.61 8.34 72.50
N ASP A 160 -20.15 7.21 72.96
CA ASP A 160 -21.25 6.48 72.33
C ASP A 160 -22.46 7.41 72.19
N THR A 161 -22.70 7.93 71.00
CA THR A 161 -23.98 8.56 70.65
C THR A 161 -24.80 7.58 69.82
N LYS A 162 -25.41 6.59 70.48
CA LYS A 162 -26.51 5.81 69.88
C LYS A 162 -27.72 6.74 69.69
N PRO A 163 -28.26 6.92 68.48
CA PRO A 163 -29.57 7.53 68.30
C PRO A 163 -30.63 6.46 68.52
N SER A 164 -31.16 6.37 69.74
CA SER A 164 -32.39 5.60 69.99
C SER A 164 -33.60 6.53 69.95
N SER A 165 -34.52 6.18 69.05
CA SER A 165 -35.97 6.42 69.09
C SER A 165 -36.47 7.87 69.17
N ILE A 166 -36.95 8.40 68.04
CA ILE A 166 -38.29 9.01 67.94
C ILE A 166 -38.89 8.50 66.63
N GLY A 167 -39.67 7.43 66.74
CA GLY A 167 -40.64 7.02 65.74
C GLY A 167 -41.87 7.93 65.88
N ARG A 168 -42.23 8.59 64.77
CA ARG A 168 -43.52 9.24 64.57
C ARG A 168 -44.45 8.16 64.02
N ASP A 169 -45.40 7.69 64.82
CA ASP A 169 -46.62 7.06 64.30
C ASP A 169 -47.80 7.95 64.69
N SER A 170 -48.57 8.33 63.67
CA SER A 170 -49.83 9.06 63.79
C SER A 170 -50.96 8.06 63.59
N GLY A 171 -51.78 7.89 64.62
CA GLY A 171 -53.10 7.27 64.63
C GLY A 171 -53.95 7.99 65.66
#